data_AF-A0A527VVJ5-F1
#
_entry.id   AF-A0A527VVJ5-F1
#
_cell.length_a   1.000
_cell.length_b   1.000
_cell.length_c   1.000
_cell.angle_alpha   90.00
_cell.angle_beta   90.00
_cell.angle_gamma   90.00
#
_symmetry.space_group_name_H-M   'P 1'
#
loop_
_entity.id
_entity.type
_entity.pdbx_description
1 polymer ?
#
loop_
_entity_poly.entity_id
_entity_poly.type
_entity_poly.pdbx_seq_one_letter_code
_entity_poly.pdbx_strand_id
1 'polypeptide(L)' 'AIAPGKIITGKPGVANDPDALDYSRRRTPWPRLGQPSDVAGAALFLASDMASYVTGINLMVDGGWMAG' A
#
# COMPACT_ATOMS: atom_id res chain seq x y z
N ALA A 1 -7.87 -9.84 -3.15
CA ALA A 1 -6.45 -9.67 -2.77
C ALA A 1 -6.18 -8.22 -2.40
N ILE A 2 -5.05 -7.91 -1.77
CA ILE A 2 -4.59 -6.53 -1.52
C ILE A 2 -3.31 -6.33 -2.30
N ALA A 3 -3.20 -5.20 -3.00
CA ALA A 3 -2.02 -4.78 -3.76
C ALA A 3 -1.42 -3.54 -3.10
N PRO A 4 -0.45 -3.70 -2.18
CA PRO A 4 0.22 -2.59 -1.54
C PRO A 4 1.17 -1.88 -2.51
N GLY A 5 1.31 -0.57 -2.34
CA GLY A 5 2.41 0.19 -2.93
C GLY A 5 3.70 0.04 -2.10
N LYS A 6 4.54 1.07 -2.11
CA LYS A 6 5.73 1.09 -1.24
C LYS A 6 5.32 1.30 0.23
N ILE A 7 5.39 0.21 1.00
CA ILE A 7 5.15 0.22 2.45
C ILE A 7 6.49 0.29 3.19
N ILE A 8 6.62 1.26 4.08
CA ILE A 8 7.75 1.35 5.01
C ILE A 8 7.57 0.27 6.08
N THR A 9 8.53 -0.64 6.15
CA THR A 9 8.56 -1.75 7.11
C THR A 9 9.90 -1.77 7.85
N GLY A 10 10.04 -2.61 8.88
CA GLY A 10 11.33 -2.82 9.54
C GLY A 10 12.34 -3.67 8.75
N LYS A 11 12.06 -4.02 7.48
CA LYS A 11 12.93 -4.88 6.68
C LYS A 11 14.23 -4.13 6.32
N PRO A 12 15.42 -4.65 6.65
CA PRO A 12 16.69 -4.01 6.31
C PRO A 12 17.05 -4.16 4.81
N GLY A 13 18.09 -3.44 4.37
CA GLY A 13 18.69 -3.55 3.03
C GLY A 13 18.06 -2.62 2.00
N VAL A 14 18.12 -3.01 0.72
CA VAL A 14 17.63 -2.25 -0.45
C VAL A 14 16.18 -1.76 -0.34
N ALA A 15 15.37 -2.34 0.55
CA ALA A 15 14.03 -1.84 0.85
C ALA A 15 14.05 -0.40 1.42
N ASN A 16 15.12 -0.01 2.11
CA ASN A 16 15.32 1.30 2.74
C ASN A 16 16.42 2.12 2.08
N ASP A 17 16.90 1.71 0.91
CA ASP A 17 17.84 2.50 0.14
C ASP A 17 17.27 3.92 -0.11
N PRO A 18 18.00 5.00 0.24
CA PRO A 18 17.47 6.37 0.16
C PRO A 18 16.94 6.74 -1.23
N ASP A 19 17.65 6.34 -2.29
CA ASP A 19 17.27 6.67 -3.66
C ASP A 19 16.01 5.89 -4.09
N ALA A 20 15.92 4.61 -3.72
CA ALA A 20 14.70 3.81 -3.94
C ALA A 20 13.48 4.38 -3.18
N LEU A 21 13.68 4.86 -1.95
CA LEU A 21 12.62 5.50 -1.16
C LEU A 21 12.17 6.83 -1.78
N ASP A 22 13.12 7.64 -2.24
CA ASP A 22 12.86 8.94 -2.86
C ASP A 22 12.19 8.81 -4.23
N TYR A 23 12.63 7.86 -5.06
CA TYR A 23 11.89 7.45 -6.27
C TYR A 23 10.45 7.08 -5.93
N SER A 24 10.27 6.30 -4.87
CA SER A 24 8.94 5.86 -4.48
C SER A 24 8.06 7.04 -4.04
N ARG A 25 8.62 7.99 -3.28
CA ARG A 25 7.89 9.19 -2.83
C ARG A 25 7.43 10.04 -4.01
N ARG A 26 8.28 10.26 -5.00
CA ARG A 26 7.94 11.07 -6.19
C ARG A 26 6.84 10.48 -7.05
N ARG A 27 6.78 9.15 -7.14
CA ARG A 27 5.80 8.41 -7.96
C ARG A 27 4.48 8.17 -7.23
N THR A 28 4.43 8.37 -5.91
CA THR A 28 3.20 8.20 -5.12
C THR A 28 2.50 9.55 -4.99
N PRO A 29 1.28 9.74 -5.53
CA PRO A 29 0.53 10.99 -5.36
C PRO A 29 0.20 11.33 -3.91
N TRP A 30 0.05 10.33 -3.04
CA TRP A 30 -0.19 10.52 -1.62
C TRP A 30 1.00 11.19 -0.90
N PRO A 31 0.79 12.08 0.09
CA PRO A 31 1.85 12.87 0.74
C PRO A 31 2.87 12.06 1.56
N ARG A 32 2.70 10.74 1.65
CA ARG A 32 3.62 9.82 2.33
C ARG A 32 3.59 8.43 1.69
N LEU A 33 4.67 7.69 1.90
CA LEU A 33 4.67 6.25 1.64
C LEU A 33 3.76 5.52 2.64
N GLY A 34 3.35 4.31 2.26
CA GLY A 34 2.44 3.52 3.08
C GLY A 34 3.11 2.99 4.35
N GLN A 35 2.28 2.66 5.33
CA GLN A 35 2.65 2.03 6.59
C GLN A 35 1.92 0.68 6.72
N PRO A 36 2.38 -0.24 7.59
CA PRO A 36 1.72 -1.54 7.76
C PRO A 36 0.23 -1.42 8.14
N SER A 37 -0.13 -0.38 8.90
CA SER A 37 -1.51 -0.08 9.28
C SER A 37 -2.42 0.24 8.09
N ASP A 38 -1.90 0.83 7.00
CA ASP A 38 -2.70 1.11 5.80
C ASP A 38 -3.15 -0.21 5.13
N VAL A 39 -2.26 -1.21 5.09
CA VAL A 39 -2.58 -2.55 4.55
C VAL A 39 -3.46 -3.33 5.53
N ALA A 40 -3.18 -3.25 6.83
CA ALA A 40 -3.96 -3.93 7.86
C ALA A 40 -5.42 -3.45 7.89
N GLY A 41 -5.66 -2.14 7.73
CA GLY A 41 -7.02 -1.59 7.63
C GLY A 41 -7.78 -2.11 6.41
N ALA A 42 -7.12 -2.21 5.26
CA ALA A 42 -7.72 -2.81 4.06
C ALA A 42 -8.01 -4.31 4.23
N ALA A 43 -7.12 -5.03 4.90
CA ALA A 43 -7.34 -6.44 5.24
C ALA A 43 -8.53 -6.61 6.19
N LEU A 44 -8.63 -5.77 7.22
CA LEU A 44 -9.75 -5.77 8.15
C LEU A 44 -11.06 -5.49 7.42
N PHE A 45 -11.10 -4.49 6.53
CA PHE A 45 -12.27 -4.21 5.70
C PHE A 45 -12.69 -5.43 4.89
N LEU A 46 -11.76 -6.03 4.12
CA LEU A 46 -12.05 -7.20 3.29
C LEU A 46 -12.44 -8.44 4.09
N ALA A 47 -12.01 -8.55 5.35
CA ALA A 47 -12.37 -9.63 6.25
C ALA A 47 -13.67 -9.38 7.02
N SER A 48 -14.27 -8.19 6.91
CA SER A 48 -15.47 -7.79 7.64
C SER A 48 -16.74 -7.91 6.80
N ASP A 49 -17.91 -7.84 7.47
CA ASP A 49 -19.23 -7.81 6.82
C ASP A 49 -19.42 -6.59 5.89
N MET A 50 -18.60 -5.55 6.05
CA MET A 50 -18.62 -4.37 5.18
C MET A 50 -18.24 -4.71 3.73
N ALA A 51 -17.51 -5.80 3.52
CA ALA A 51 -17.10 -6.28 2.20
C ALA A 51 -18.02 -7.39 1.66
N SER A 52 -19.23 -7.57 2.21
CA SER A 52 -20.14 -8.69 1.90
C SER A 52 -20.53 -8.84 0.41
N TYR A 53 -20.41 -7.77 -0.39
CA TYR A 53 -20.65 -7.80 -1.84
C TYR A 53 -19.40 -7.45 -2.68
N VAL A 54 -18.23 -7.39 -2.05
CA VAL A 54 -16.96 -7.07 -2.70
C VAL A 54 -16.18 -8.36 -2.91
N THR A 55 -16.21 -8.88 -4.14
CA THR A 55 -15.54 -10.14 -4.51
C THR A 55 -14.81 -10.04 -5.84
N GLY A 56 -13.82 -10.91 -6.06
CA GLY A 56 -13.05 -11.00 -7.31
C GLY A 56 -12.08 -9.83 -7.58
N ILE A 57 -11.98 -8.85 -6.68
CA ILE A 57 -11.13 -7.68 -6.88
C ILE A 57 -9.71 -7.84 -6.31
N ASN A 58 -8.79 -7.07 -6.88
CA ASN A 58 -7.52 -6.74 -6.25
C ASN A 58 -7.57 -5.30 -5.74
N LEU A 59 -7.64 -5.12 -4.42
CA LEU A 59 -7.79 -3.81 -3.80
C LEU A 59 -6.44 -3.10 -3.76
N MET A 60 -6.31 -2.01 -4.51
CA MET A 60 -5.11 -1.17 -4.51
C MET A 60 -5.00 -0.40 -3.19
N VAL A 61 -3.86 -0.54 -2.52
CA VAL A 61 -3.51 0.17 -1.28
C VAL A 61 -2.11 0.76 -1.47
N ASP A 62 -1.99 1.66 -2.43
CA ASP A 62 -0.71 2.07 -3.00
C ASP A 62 -0.48 3.59 -3.02
N GLY A 63 -1.36 4.36 -2.36
CA GLY A 63 -1.27 5.82 -2.36
C GLY A 63 -1.45 6.44 -3.74
N GLY A 64 -2.07 5.73 -4.69
CA GLY A 64 -2.30 6.19 -6.06
C GLY A 64 -1.15 5.91 -7.02
N TRP A 65 -0.16 5.09 -6.64
CA TRP A 65 0.97 4.75 -7.50
C TRP A 65 0.56 4.28 -8.90
N MET A 66 -0.43 3.41 -8.99
CA MET A 66 -0.90 2.85 -10.26
C MET A 66 -1.91 3.75 -10.99
N ALA A 67 -2.30 4.89 -10.41
CA ALA A 67 -3.26 5.80 -11.01
C ALA A 67 -2.63 6.83 -11.96
N GLY A 68 -1.29 6.94 -11.99
CA GLY A 68 -0.53 7.90 -12.80
C GLY A 68 0.67 7.33 -13.53
#